data_AF-A0A1H5S700-F1
#
_entry.id   AF-A0A1H5S700-F1
#
_cell.length_a   1.000
_cell.length_b   1.000
_cell.length_c   1.000
_cell.angle_alpha   90.00
_cell.angle_beta   90.00
_cell.angle_gamma   90.00
#
_symmetry.space_group_name_H-M   'P 1'
#
loop_
_entity.id
_entity.type
_entity.pdbx_description
1 polymer ?
#
loop_
_entity_poly.entity_id
_entity_poly.type
_entity_poly.pdbx_seq_one_letter_code
_entity_poly.pdbx_strand_id
1 'polypeptide(L)' 'MDIVVMLTNGHFGVLEDCDHLNLEGEMVECWVEENDGFELKTALVERVL' A
#
# COMPACT_ATOMS: atom_id res chain seq x y z
N MET A 1 12.89 -1.41 2.56
CA MET A 1 12.60 -2.59 1.72
C MET A 1 11.25 -2.33 1.07
N ASP A 2 11.01 -2.84 -0.14
CA ASP A 2 9.69 -2.66 -0.77
C ASP A 2 8.71 -3.67 -0.19
N ILE A 3 7.53 -3.18 0.20
CA ILE A 3 6.48 -4.00 0.84
C ILE A 3 5.22 -3.89 0.00
N VAL A 4 4.55 -5.03 -0.21
CA VAL A 4 3.23 -5.07 -0.84
C VAL A 4 2.17 -5.13 0.25
N VAL A 5 1.15 -4.28 0.14
CA VAL A 5 0.03 -4.21 1.08
C VAL A 5 -1.30 -4.40 0.36
N MET A 6 -2.22 -5.10 1.00
CA MET A 6 -3.62 -5.14 0.62
C MET A 6 -4.32 -3.95 1.27
N LEU A 7 -5.05 -3.18 0.47
CA LEU A 7 -5.79 -1.99 0.92
C LEU A 7 -7.27 -2.34 1.11
N THR A 8 -7.96 -1.67 2.05
CA THR A 8 -9.37 -1.97 2.36
C THR A 8 -10.35 -1.66 1.21
N ASN A 9 -9.89 -0.97 0.16
CA ASN A 9 -10.65 -0.73 -1.06
C ASN A 9 -10.53 -1.88 -2.08
N GLY A 10 -9.82 -2.97 -1.75
CA GLY A 10 -9.61 -4.14 -2.60
C GLY A 10 -8.46 -4.00 -3.59
N HIS A 11 -7.69 -2.90 -3.54
CA HIS A 11 -6.49 -2.71 -4.34
C HIS A 11 -5.23 -3.18 -3.61
N PHE A 12 -4.14 -3.34 -4.36
CA PHE A 12 -2.81 -3.56 -3.80
C PHE A 12 -2.00 -2.27 -3.90
N GLY A 13 -1.26 -1.97 -2.83
CA GLY A 13 -0.31 -0.86 -2.76
C GLY A 13 1.12 -1.38 -2.64
N VAL A 14 2.07 -0.63 -3.19
CA VAL A 14 3.51 -0.83 -2.97
C VAL A 14 4.05 0.32 -2.16
N LEU A 15 4.68 -0.01 -1.04
CA LEU A 15 5.41 0.91 -0.17
C LEU A 15 6.90 0.76 -0.44
N GLU A 16 7.50 1.79 -1.01
CA GLU A 16 8.95 1.85 -1.25
C GLU A 16 9.67 2.26 0.04
N ASP A 17 10.87 1.71 0.26
CA ASP A 17 11.74 2.08 1.38
C ASP A 17 11.08 2.00 2.77
N CYS A 18 10.14 1.08 2.95
CA CYS A 18 9.48 0.90 4.23
C CYS A 18 10.33 0.01 5.16
N ASP A 19 10.46 0.47 6.41
CA ASP A 19 11.24 -0.18 7.48
C ASP A 19 10.34 -0.84 8.55
N HIS A 20 9.02 -0.69 8.45
CA HIS A 20 8.05 -1.16 9.44
C HIS A 20 7.02 -2.10 8.79
N LEU A 21 6.78 -3.26 9.42
CA LEU A 21 5.88 -4.30 8.90
C LEU A 21 4.52 -4.35 9.61
N ASN A 22 4.35 -3.64 10.73
CA ASN A 22 3.06 -3.58 11.45
C ASN A 22 2.23 -2.41 10.93
N LEU A 23 1.74 -2.53 9.70
CA LEU A 23 0.96 -1.48 9.04
C LEU A 23 -0.55 -1.77 9.01
N GLU A 24 -0.99 -2.96 9.44
CA GLU A 24 -2.41 -3.33 9.41
C GLU A 24 -3.28 -2.37 10.23
N GLY A 25 -4.29 -1.79 9.59
CA GLY A 25 -5.13 -0.75 10.18
C GLY A 25 -4.53 0.65 10.16
N GLU A 26 -3.36 0.86 9.54
CA GLU A 26 -2.75 2.18 9.39
C GLU A 26 -3.07 2.82 8.02
N MET A 27 -3.15 4.14 8.00
CA MET A 27 -3.22 4.93 6.78
C MET A 27 -1.80 5.14 6.25
N VAL A 28 -1.52 4.62 5.05
CA VAL A 28 -0.19 4.71 4.43
C VAL A 28 -0.29 5.40 3.08
N GLU A 29 0.80 6.02 2.66
CA GLU A 29 0.96 6.56 1.31
C GLU A 29 1.72 5.52 0.46
N CYS A 30 1.08 5.03 -0.60
CA CYS A 30 1.61 3.93 -1.40
C CYS A 30 1.28 4.11 -2.88
N TRP A 31 2.05 3.43 -3.74
CA TRP A 31 1.79 3.38 -5.16
C TRP A 31 0.75 2.31 -5.46
N VAL A 32 -0.35 2.70 -6.12
CA VAL A 32 -1.43 1.80 -6.53
C VAL A 32 -1.44 1.72 -8.05
N GLU A 33 -1.49 0.49 -8.59
CA GLU A 33 -1.65 0.27 -10.02
C GLU A 33 -3.09 0.61 -10.45
N GLU A 34 -3.20 1.47 -11.46
CA GLU A 34 -4.42 1.92 -12.10
C GLU A 34 -4.31 1.69 -13.61
N ASN A 35 -5.42 1.87 -14.33
CA ASN A 35 -5.51 1.49 -15.76
C ASN A 35 -4.39 2.03 -16.66
N ASP A 36 -3.84 3.22 -16.37
CA ASP A 36 -2.83 3.89 -17.19
C ASP A 36 -1.48 4.08 -16.46
N GLY A 37 -1.23 3.40 -15.35
CA GLY A 37 0.05 3.47 -14.64
C GLY A 37 -0.08 3.34 -13.13
N PHE A 38 0.85 3.97 -12.40
CA PHE A 38 0.85 3.98 -10.94
C PHE A 38 0.50 5.37 -10.43
N GLU A 39 -0.41 5.42 -9.46
CA GLU A 39 -0.79 6.65 -8.77
C GLU A 39 -0.41 6.56 -7.29
N LEU A 40 0.15 7.63 -6.75
CA LEU A 40 0.42 7.74 -5.32
C LEU A 40 -0.91 8.03 -4.60
N LYS A 41 -1.28 7.16 -3.66
CA LYS A 41 -2.54 7.27 -2.91
C LYS A 41 -2.32 7.02 -1.44
N THR A 42 -3.07 7.75 -0.62
CA THR A 42 -3.23 7.43 0.80
C THR A 42 -4.37 6.44 0.96
N ALA A 43 -4.10 5.28 1.57
CA ALA A 43 -5.10 4.25 1.78
C ALA A 43 -4.90 3.49 3.10
N LEU A 44 -5.98 2.90 3.59
CA LEU A 44 -5.97 2.08 4.80
C LEU A 44 -5.49 0.67 4.46
N VAL A 45 -4.48 0.20 5.17
CA VAL A 45 -3.94 -1.15 5.00
C VAL A 45 -4.85 -2.16 5.70
N GLU A 46 -5.30 -3.15 4.95
CA GLU A 46 -6.00 -4.32 5.46
C GLU A 46 -5.02 -5.37 5.97
N ARG A 47 -3.97 -5.66 5.18
CA ARG A 47 -2.99 -6.72 5.46
C ARG A 47 -1.65 -6.46 4.76
N VAL A 48 -0.55 -6.78 5.43
CA VAL A 48 0.80 -6.79 4.84
C VAL A 48 1.10 -8.15 4.20
N LEU A 49 1.71 -8.19 3.00
CA LEU A 49 1.99 -9.42 2.25
C LEU A 49 3.47 -9.79 2.18
#